data_AF-A0A1I3NQE2-F1
#
_entry.id   AF-A0A1I3NQE2-F1
#
_cell.length_a   1.000
_cell.length_b   1.000
_cell.length_c   1.000
_cell.angle_alpha   90.00
_cell.angle_beta   90.00
_cell.angle_gamma   90.00
#
_symmetry.space_group_name_H-M   'P 1'
#
loop_
_entity.id
_entity.type
_entity.pdbx_description
1 polymer ?
#
loop_
_entity_poly.entity_id
_entity_poly.type
_entity_poly.pdbx_seq_one_letter_code
_entity_poly.pdbx_strand_id
1 'polypeptide(L)'
;MCNRMKTIPITILFAFITILLGCSKESKTIKEDDEKILINAKEILENKNLAGLITKLENTELTEETDINKIPKVILNFLNAILEDKPIANPHENWNPTDVILDKKLPRRKLQYFGSGKNIALMNYFKGGIGKSTIILIFEFNEKKVTNFWCGSVLVDLNNKETTLKYLKANINKERGLNTNILSY
;
A
#
# COMPACT_ATOMS: atom_id res chain seq x y z
N MET A 1 52.30 52.77 14.80
CA MET A 1 52.10 51.70 13.79
C MET A 1 50.82 50.96 14.17
N CYS A 2 49.81 51.05 13.33
CA CYS A 2 48.42 50.72 13.62
C CYS A 2 48.10 49.29 13.12
N ASN A 3 47.66 48.39 14.02
CA ASN A 3 47.22 47.04 13.68
C ASN A 3 45.86 47.13 12.96
N ARG A 4 45.85 46.95 11.63
CA ARG A 4 44.61 46.75 10.86
C ARG A 4 44.17 45.29 10.98
N MET A 5 43.16 45.09 11.82
CA MET A 5 42.36 43.87 11.90
C MET A 5 41.60 43.70 10.57
N LYS A 6 41.89 42.65 9.79
CA LYS A 6 41.16 42.32 8.56
C LYS A 6 39.86 41.61 8.94
N THR A 7 38.73 42.28 8.78
CA THR A 7 37.40 41.66 8.79
C THR A 7 37.21 40.83 7.52
N ILE A 8 36.91 39.54 7.70
CA ILE A 8 36.52 38.64 6.61
C ILE A 8 35.02 38.87 6.38
N PRO A 9 34.56 39.22 5.18
CA PRO A 9 33.14 39.38 4.94
C PRO A 9 32.47 38.01 4.95
N ILE A 10 31.53 37.82 5.87
CA ILE A 10 30.57 36.71 5.89
C ILE A 10 29.64 36.94 4.69
N THR A 11 30.09 36.47 3.53
CA THR A 11 29.23 36.18 2.39
C THR A 11 29.20 34.65 2.34
N ILE A 12 28.47 34.03 3.26
CA ILE A 12 27.21 33.35 2.89
C ILE A 12 27.52 32.44 1.69
N LEU A 13 28.32 31.38 1.87
CA LEU A 13 27.88 30.04 2.32
C LEU A 13 26.52 29.57 1.76
N PHE A 14 26.12 30.06 0.59
CA PHE A 14 24.95 29.59 -0.16
C PHE A 14 25.35 29.06 -1.55
N ALA A 15 26.40 28.24 -1.60
CA ALA A 15 26.77 27.48 -2.80
C ALA A 15 26.79 25.96 -2.55
N PHE A 16 26.12 25.50 -1.49
CA PHE A 16 26.04 24.08 -1.11
C PHE A 16 24.62 23.64 -0.70
N ILE A 17 23.61 24.17 -1.40
CA ILE A 17 22.36 23.41 -1.56
C ILE A 17 22.25 23.11 -3.04
N THR A 18 23.21 22.31 -3.51
CA THR A 18 23.01 21.45 -4.65
C THR A 18 21.76 20.65 -4.35
N ILE A 19 20.70 21.03 -5.04
CA ILE A 19 19.54 20.24 -5.42
C ILE A 19 19.82 18.74 -5.27
N LEU A 20 19.58 18.21 -4.08
CA LEU A 20 19.01 16.89 -3.90
C LEU A 20 17.49 17.11 -3.97
N LEU A 21 17.02 17.52 -5.14
CA LEU A 21 15.82 16.88 -5.67
C LEU A 21 16.25 15.41 -5.71
N GLY A 22 15.99 14.71 -4.61
CA GLY A 22 16.03 13.27 -4.61
C GLY A 22 15.16 12.89 -5.78
N CYS A 23 15.81 12.44 -6.85
CA CYS A 23 15.18 11.66 -7.87
C CYS A 23 14.50 10.55 -7.07
N SER A 24 13.19 10.72 -6.81
CA SER A 24 12.40 9.68 -6.17
C SER A 24 12.49 8.56 -7.17
N LYS A 25 13.41 7.61 -6.93
CA LYS A 25 13.49 6.39 -7.71
C LYS A 25 12.06 5.92 -7.79
N GLU A 26 11.51 5.93 -9.01
CA GLU A 26 10.21 5.34 -9.25
C GLU A 26 10.21 3.99 -8.55
N SER A 27 9.19 3.75 -7.72
CA SER A 27 9.22 2.52 -6.95
C SER A 27 9.27 1.38 -7.94
N LYS A 28 10.20 0.46 -7.71
CA LYS A 28 10.44 -0.66 -8.61
C LYS A 28 9.28 -1.67 -8.63
N THR A 29 8.23 -1.45 -7.83
CA THR A 29 7.07 -2.32 -7.67
C THR A 29 5.99 -2.09 -8.70
N ILE A 30 5.91 -0.89 -9.28
CA ILE A 30 4.94 -0.52 -10.31
C ILE A 30 5.71 0.01 -11.51
N LYS A 31 5.45 -0.57 -12.68
CA LYS A 31 5.83 0.01 -13.97
C LYS A 31 4.56 0.39 -14.71
N GLU A 32 4.52 1.60 -15.24
CA GLU A 32 3.48 2.04 -16.16
C GLU A 32 4.02 1.84 -17.58
N ASP A 33 3.34 1.02 -18.35
CA ASP A 33 3.42 1.02 -19.82
C ASP A 33 2.20 1.80 -20.33
N ASP A 34 2.26 2.38 -21.53
CA ASP A 34 1.29 3.38 -22.03
C ASP A 34 -0.19 2.92 -22.01
N GLU A 35 -0.43 1.62 -21.81
CA GLU A 35 -1.77 1.04 -21.68
C GLU A 35 -1.98 0.15 -20.43
N LYS A 36 -0.94 -0.14 -19.62
CA LYS A 36 -1.03 -1.16 -18.55
C LYS A 36 -0.19 -0.83 -17.31
N ILE A 37 -0.80 -1.08 -16.15
CA ILE A 37 -0.12 -1.12 -14.85
C ILE A 37 0.51 -2.51 -14.70
N LEU A 38 1.83 -2.57 -14.59
CA LEU A 38 2.60 -3.80 -14.37
C LEU A 38 3.11 -3.83 -12.93
N ILE A 39 2.71 -4.86 -12.19
CA ILE A 39 3.19 -5.10 -10.83
C ILE A 39 4.43 -5.98 -10.88
N ASN A 40 5.52 -5.54 -10.23
CA ASN A 40 6.72 -6.33 -10.06
C ASN A 40 6.51 -7.39 -8.97
N ALA A 41 5.92 -8.51 -9.39
CA ALA A 41 5.66 -9.69 -8.58
C ALA A 41 6.84 -10.10 -7.69
N LYS A 42 8.05 -10.08 -8.26
CA LYS A 42 9.27 -10.51 -7.58
C LYS A 42 9.56 -9.65 -6.36
N GLU A 43 9.37 -8.34 -6.44
CA GLU A 43 9.63 -7.45 -5.32
C GLU A 43 8.63 -7.62 -4.18
N ILE A 44 7.36 -7.89 -4.52
CA ILE A 44 6.32 -8.18 -3.53
C ILE A 44 6.60 -9.53 -2.85
N LEU A 45 6.88 -10.58 -3.64
CA LEU A 45 7.21 -11.91 -3.13
C LEU A 45 8.44 -11.88 -2.20
N GLU A 46 9.43 -11.06 -2.51
CA GLU A 46 10.66 -10.88 -1.72
C GLU A 46 10.51 -9.84 -0.59
N ASN A 47 9.31 -9.28 -0.36
CA ASN A 47 9.06 -8.24 0.67
C ASN A 47 9.98 -7.02 0.59
N LYS A 48 10.53 -6.70 -0.59
CA LYS A 48 11.59 -5.70 -0.74
C LYS A 48 11.19 -4.30 -0.30
N ASN A 49 9.94 -3.93 -0.49
CA ASN A 49 9.39 -2.63 -0.11
C ASN A 49 8.58 -2.66 1.20
N LEU A 50 8.26 -3.84 1.74
CA LEU A 50 7.33 -3.98 2.86
C LEU A 50 7.84 -3.30 4.14
N ALA A 51 9.12 -3.44 4.47
CA ALA A 51 9.69 -2.82 5.68
C ALA A 51 9.52 -1.30 5.68
N GLY A 52 9.81 -0.65 4.54
CA GLY A 52 9.65 0.81 4.40
C GLY A 52 8.18 1.24 4.47
N LEU A 53 7.27 0.44 3.92
CA LEU A 53 5.83 0.67 4.00
C LEU A 53 5.30 0.55 5.44
N ILE A 54 5.74 -0.47 6.19
CA ILE A 54 5.41 -0.64 7.62
C ILE A 54 5.86 0.59 8.40
N THR A 55 7.11 1.03 8.24
CA THR A 55 7.64 2.21 8.93
C THR A 55 6.83 3.46 8.61
N LYS A 56 6.42 3.67 7.36
CA LYS A 56 5.56 4.81 7.00
C LYS A 56 4.18 4.72 7.65
N LEU A 57 3.55 3.55 7.63
CA LEU A 57 2.26 3.33 8.29
C LEU A 57 2.36 3.59 9.79
N GLU A 58 3.38 3.09 10.48
CA GLU A 58 3.59 3.33 11.92
C GLU A 58 3.63 4.83 12.25
N ASN A 59 4.30 5.63 11.41
CA ASN A 59 4.47 7.06 11.60
C ASN A 59 3.33 7.93 11.02
N THR A 60 2.26 7.33 10.51
CA THR A 60 1.14 8.06 9.89
C THR A 60 -0.17 7.76 10.61
N GLU A 61 -0.85 8.79 11.11
CA GLU A 61 -2.24 8.66 11.55
C GLU A 61 -3.14 8.43 10.34
N LEU A 62 -4.03 7.44 10.42
CA LEU A 62 -4.93 7.08 9.32
C LEU A 62 -6.36 7.48 9.68
N THR A 63 -7.03 8.14 8.76
CA THR A 63 -8.49 8.30 8.82
C THR A 63 -9.13 7.02 8.29
N GLU A 64 -9.96 6.40 9.11
CA GLU A 64 -10.65 5.16 8.78
C GLU A 64 -11.94 5.43 8.00
N GLU A 65 -12.21 4.61 6.99
CA GLU A 65 -13.44 4.66 6.21
C GLU A 65 -14.04 3.26 6.07
N THR A 66 -15.37 3.19 6.19
CA THR A 66 -16.14 1.94 6.07
C THR A 66 -16.95 1.87 4.78
N ASP A 67 -16.84 2.87 3.92
CA ASP A 67 -17.53 2.94 2.63
C ASP A 67 -16.50 2.93 1.49
N ILE A 68 -16.60 1.93 0.61
CA ILE A 68 -15.72 1.77 -0.55
C ILE A 68 -15.73 3.01 -1.46
N ASN A 69 -16.84 3.75 -1.50
CA ASN A 69 -16.97 4.95 -2.34
C ASN A 69 -16.20 6.15 -1.79
N LYS A 70 -15.76 6.09 -0.54
CA LYS A 70 -14.91 7.12 0.08
C LYS A 70 -13.42 6.84 -0.09
N ILE A 71 -13.05 5.67 -0.61
CA ILE A 71 -11.65 5.37 -0.94
C ILE A 71 -11.19 6.37 -2.03
N PRO A 72 -9.98 6.95 -1.90
CA PRO A 72 -9.43 7.84 -2.91
C PRO A 72 -9.51 7.24 -4.33
N LYS A 73 -10.02 8.02 -5.28
CA LYS A 73 -10.21 7.58 -6.69
C LYS A 73 -8.93 7.01 -7.30
N VAL A 74 -7.77 7.55 -6.93
CA VAL A 74 -6.46 7.05 -7.38
C VAL A 74 -6.23 5.59 -6.98
N ILE A 75 -6.64 5.19 -5.78
CA ILE A 75 -6.54 3.81 -5.29
C ILE A 75 -7.61 2.94 -5.96
N LEU A 76 -8.85 3.41 -6.07
CA LEU A 76 -9.92 2.67 -6.75
C LEU A 76 -9.59 2.38 -8.21
N ASN A 77 -9.05 3.36 -8.94
CA ASN A 77 -8.61 3.19 -10.32
C ASN A 77 -7.48 2.17 -10.43
N PHE A 78 -6.49 2.24 -9.52
CA PHE A 78 -5.41 1.25 -9.46
C PHE A 78 -5.95 -0.16 -9.21
N LEU A 79 -6.85 -0.34 -8.24
CA LEU A 79 -7.50 -1.62 -7.94
C LEU A 79 -8.27 -2.17 -9.15
N ASN A 80 -9.05 -1.33 -9.83
CA ASN A 80 -9.82 -1.70 -11.01
C ASN A 80 -8.95 -2.14 -12.20
N ALA A 81 -7.68 -1.71 -12.23
CA ALA A 81 -6.72 -2.10 -13.25
C ALA A 81 -6.03 -3.43 -12.94
N ILE A 82 -5.89 -3.79 -11.66
CA ILE A 82 -5.11 -4.97 -11.23
C ILE A 82 -5.96 -6.15 -10.75
N LEU A 83 -7.24 -5.93 -10.44
CA LEU A 83 -8.17 -6.97 -9.99
C LEU A 83 -9.05 -7.45 -11.15
N GLU A 84 -9.05 -8.76 -11.41
CA GLU A 84 -9.91 -9.38 -12.43
C GLU A 84 -11.41 -9.31 -12.06
N ASP A 85 -11.72 -9.48 -10.77
CA ASP A 85 -13.09 -9.43 -10.24
C ASP A 85 -13.22 -8.19 -9.34
N LYS A 86 -14.21 -7.33 -9.65
CA LYS A 86 -14.13 -5.90 -9.34
C LYS A 86 -14.96 -5.42 -8.14
N PRO A 87 -16.16 -5.94 -7.83
CA PRO A 87 -16.86 -5.41 -6.68
C PRO A 87 -16.25 -5.93 -5.37
N ILE A 88 -15.91 -5.00 -4.49
CA ILE A 88 -15.62 -5.24 -3.08
C ILE A 88 -16.84 -4.75 -2.30
N ALA A 89 -17.54 -5.64 -1.62
CA ALA A 89 -18.67 -5.27 -0.76
C ALA A 89 -18.22 -4.36 0.38
N ASN A 90 -19.08 -3.44 0.80
CA ASN A 90 -18.94 -2.72 2.06
C ASN A 90 -19.00 -3.70 3.25
N PRO A 91 -18.47 -3.34 4.44
CA PRO A 91 -18.43 -4.24 5.60
C PRO A 91 -19.79 -4.82 6.02
N HIS A 92 -20.87 -4.06 5.78
CA HIS A 92 -22.25 -4.41 6.13
C HIS A 92 -23.00 -5.16 5.03
N GLU A 93 -22.44 -5.27 3.83
CA GLU A 93 -23.08 -5.91 2.68
C GLU A 93 -22.84 -7.43 2.65
N ASN A 94 -23.77 -8.13 1.99
CA ASN A 94 -23.65 -9.55 1.71
C ASN A 94 -22.57 -9.80 0.65
N TRP A 95 -21.90 -10.94 0.76
CA TRP A 95 -20.80 -11.34 -0.11
C TRP A 95 -20.65 -12.88 -0.09
N ASN A 96 -19.89 -13.45 -1.01
CA ASN A 96 -19.61 -14.88 -1.09
C ASN A 96 -18.30 -15.24 -0.36
N PRO A 97 -18.33 -15.83 0.85
CA PRO A 97 -17.13 -16.19 1.60
C PRO A 97 -16.47 -17.48 1.10
N THR A 98 -17.24 -18.36 0.47
CA THR A 98 -16.76 -19.65 -0.06
C THR A 98 -17.30 -19.89 -1.48
N ASP A 99 -16.74 -20.89 -2.17
CA ASP A 99 -17.17 -21.32 -3.50
C ASP A 99 -18.23 -22.45 -3.47
N VAL A 100 -18.63 -22.91 -2.28
CA VAL A 100 -19.60 -24.01 -2.10
C VAL A 100 -21.03 -23.56 -2.44
N ILE A 101 -21.43 -22.37 -1.99
CA ILE A 101 -22.73 -21.77 -2.31
C ILE A 101 -22.45 -20.37 -2.88
N LEU A 102 -22.47 -20.28 -4.21
CA LEU A 102 -22.15 -19.05 -4.92
C LEU A 102 -23.42 -18.37 -5.41
N ASP A 103 -23.76 -17.21 -4.83
CA ASP A 103 -24.71 -16.29 -5.45
C ASP A 103 -23.94 -15.42 -6.46
N LYS A 104 -24.22 -15.61 -7.76
CA LYS A 104 -23.56 -14.86 -8.84
C LYS A 104 -23.78 -13.34 -8.78
N LYS A 105 -24.75 -12.86 -7.98
CA LYS A 105 -25.01 -11.43 -7.78
C LYS A 105 -24.18 -10.81 -6.66
N LEU A 106 -23.55 -11.62 -5.82
CA LEU A 106 -22.77 -11.15 -4.67
C LEU A 106 -21.27 -11.11 -5.00
N PRO A 107 -20.55 -10.08 -4.50
CA PRO A 107 -19.10 -10.01 -4.68
C PRO A 107 -18.39 -11.14 -3.93
N ARG A 108 -17.21 -11.53 -4.40
CA ARG A 108 -16.31 -12.47 -3.69
C ARG A 108 -15.33 -11.79 -2.75
N ARG A 109 -15.38 -10.45 -2.69
CA ARG A 109 -14.54 -9.62 -1.83
C ARG A 109 -15.40 -8.79 -0.89
N LYS A 110 -14.97 -8.63 0.36
CA LYS A 110 -15.61 -7.72 1.32
C LYS A 110 -14.59 -6.89 2.06
N LEU A 111 -14.78 -5.58 2.10
CA LEU A 111 -13.96 -4.65 2.86
C LEU A 111 -14.00 -5.02 4.34
N GLN A 112 -12.82 -5.15 4.95
CA GLN A 112 -12.67 -5.38 6.38
C GLN A 112 -12.14 -4.14 7.08
N TYR A 113 -11.19 -3.46 6.46
CA TYR A 113 -10.55 -2.26 6.99
C TYR A 113 -10.04 -1.39 5.85
N PHE A 114 -10.25 -0.08 5.94
CA PHE A 114 -9.53 0.89 5.14
C PHE A 114 -9.14 2.08 6.02
N GLY A 115 -7.86 2.42 5.99
CA GLY A 115 -7.33 3.63 6.62
C GLY A 115 -6.43 4.36 5.65
N SER A 116 -6.59 5.68 5.54
CA SER A 116 -5.77 6.52 4.66
C SER A 116 -5.19 7.73 5.38
N GLY A 117 -3.92 8.02 5.10
CA GLY A 117 -3.27 9.28 5.37
C GLY A 117 -3.04 10.06 4.07
N LYS A 118 -2.25 11.14 4.13
CA LYS A 118 -2.01 12.02 2.98
C LYS A 118 -1.44 11.32 1.74
N ASN A 119 -0.54 10.35 1.94
CA ASN A 119 0.23 9.71 0.87
C ASN A 119 0.44 8.20 1.09
N ILE A 120 -0.27 7.60 2.05
CA ILE A 120 -0.19 6.18 2.35
C ILE A 120 -1.55 5.67 2.82
N ALA A 121 -1.92 4.47 2.40
CA ALA A 121 -3.15 3.81 2.80
C ALA A 121 -2.91 2.33 3.10
N LEU A 122 -3.69 1.81 4.03
CA LEU A 122 -3.75 0.39 4.39
C LEU A 122 -5.18 -0.09 4.17
N MET A 123 -5.32 -1.20 3.42
CA MET A 123 -6.59 -1.84 3.15
C MET A 123 -6.51 -3.32 3.47
N ASN A 124 -7.49 -3.83 4.21
CA ASN A 124 -7.71 -5.26 4.36
C ASN A 124 -9.09 -5.60 3.81
N TYR A 125 -9.18 -6.68 3.04
CA TYR A 125 -10.46 -7.22 2.58
C TYR A 125 -10.45 -8.74 2.65
N PHE A 126 -11.62 -9.33 2.88
CA PHE A 126 -11.77 -10.77 2.73
C PHE A 126 -11.86 -11.16 1.26
N LYS A 127 -11.18 -12.23 0.85
CA LYS A 127 -11.35 -12.91 -0.44
C LYS A 127 -11.99 -14.28 -0.19
N GLY A 128 -13.06 -14.58 -0.91
CA GLY A 128 -13.74 -15.87 -0.89
C GLY A 128 -13.22 -16.84 -1.97
N GLY A 129 -13.36 -18.13 -1.73
CA GLY A 129 -12.96 -19.22 -2.62
C GLY A 129 -13.08 -20.56 -1.90
N ILE A 130 -12.11 -21.46 -2.04
CA ILE A 130 -12.10 -22.72 -1.28
C ILE A 130 -12.24 -22.46 0.23
N GLY A 131 -11.74 -21.31 0.69
CA GLY A 131 -12.06 -20.74 1.99
C GLY A 131 -12.00 -19.22 1.99
N LYS A 132 -12.22 -18.62 3.16
CA LYS A 132 -12.03 -17.19 3.42
C LYS A 132 -10.56 -16.91 3.74
N SER A 133 -9.95 -15.98 3.01
CA SER A 133 -8.67 -15.37 3.40
C SER A 133 -8.80 -13.86 3.56
N THR A 134 -7.88 -13.25 4.30
CA THR A 134 -7.72 -11.80 4.38
C THR A 134 -6.60 -11.38 3.46
N ILE A 135 -6.87 -10.45 2.55
CA ILE A 135 -5.88 -9.82 1.71
C ILE A 135 -5.53 -8.47 2.32
N ILE A 136 -4.24 -8.24 2.51
CA ILE A 136 -3.65 -7.00 3.02
C ILE A 136 -3.06 -6.26 1.84
N LEU A 137 -3.40 -4.99 1.66
CA LEU A 137 -2.84 -4.10 0.65
C LEU A 137 -2.28 -2.85 1.33
N ILE A 138 -1.10 -2.43 0.91
CA ILE A 138 -0.51 -1.15 1.32
C ILE A 138 -0.18 -0.36 0.06
N PHE A 139 -0.64 0.89 0.04
CA PHE A 139 -0.44 1.81 -1.08
C PHE A 139 0.35 3.02 -0.60
N GLU A 140 1.40 3.40 -1.32
CA GLU A 140 1.81 4.81 -1.35
C GLU A 140 1.25 5.44 -2.61
N PHE A 141 0.79 6.68 -2.49
CA PHE A 141 0.16 7.38 -3.59
C PHE A 141 0.37 8.88 -3.49
N ASN A 142 0.13 9.56 -4.60
CA ASN A 142 -0.04 10.99 -4.68
C ASN A 142 -1.39 11.30 -5.36
N GLU A 143 -1.65 12.57 -5.64
CA GLU A 143 -2.91 13.01 -6.26
C GLU A 143 -3.16 12.40 -7.64
N LYS A 144 -2.12 11.92 -8.33
CA LYS A 144 -2.19 11.40 -9.70
C LYS A 144 -2.23 9.88 -9.76
N LYS A 145 -1.39 9.22 -8.96
CA LYS A 145 -1.19 7.76 -9.06
C LYS A 145 -0.74 7.09 -7.77
N VAL A 146 -0.91 5.77 -7.72
CA VAL A 146 -0.23 4.90 -6.76
C VAL A 146 1.23 4.78 -7.19
N THR A 147 2.15 5.07 -6.29
CA THR A 147 3.60 5.12 -6.56
C THR A 147 4.34 3.92 -6.00
N ASN A 148 3.80 3.24 -4.98
CA ASN A 148 4.38 2.04 -4.38
C ASN A 148 3.25 1.13 -3.91
N PHE A 149 3.42 -0.17 -4.07
CA PHE A 149 2.39 -1.14 -3.72
C PHE A 149 2.98 -2.39 -3.10
N TRP A 150 2.34 -2.88 -2.06
CA TRP A 150 2.58 -4.21 -1.51
C TRP A 150 1.25 -4.87 -1.21
N CYS A 151 1.22 -6.18 -1.35
CA CYS A 151 0.07 -6.99 -1.02
C CYS A 151 0.49 -8.32 -0.40
N GLY A 152 -0.41 -8.93 0.37
CA GLY A 152 -0.22 -10.22 1.02
C GLY A 152 -1.54 -10.90 1.33
N SER A 153 -1.53 -12.22 1.55
CA SER A 153 -2.70 -13.02 1.88
C SER A 153 -2.48 -13.82 3.15
N VAL A 154 -3.43 -13.77 4.08
CA VAL A 154 -3.35 -14.43 5.39
C VAL A 154 -4.66 -15.14 5.75
N LEU A 155 -4.60 -16.06 6.72
CA LEU A 155 -5.77 -16.80 7.22
C LEU A 155 -6.27 -16.28 8.59
N VAL A 156 -5.95 -15.02 8.90
CA VAL A 156 -6.38 -14.35 10.13
C VAL A 156 -7.18 -13.10 9.78
N ASP A 157 -8.16 -12.77 10.61
CA ASP A 157 -8.96 -11.57 10.45
C ASP A 157 -8.15 -10.36 10.95
N LEU A 158 -7.93 -9.37 10.09
CA LEU A 158 -7.17 -8.16 10.42
C LEU A 158 -8.06 -6.93 10.19
N ASN A 159 -8.71 -6.47 11.25
CA ASN A 159 -9.75 -5.44 11.16
C ASN A 159 -9.30 -4.03 11.56
N ASN A 160 -8.02 -3.83 11.86
CA ASN A 160 -7.48 -2.51 12.18
C ASN A 160 -5.99 -2.42 11.86
N LYS A 161 -5.46 -1.19 11.84
CA LYS A 161 -4.05 -0.89 11.60
C LYS A 161 -3.10 -1.62 12.57
N GLU A 162 -3.37 -1.58 13.87
CA GLU A 162 -2.47 -2.10 14.90
C GLU A 162 -2.25 -3.62 14.75
N THR A 163 -3.34 -4.38 14.67
CA THR A 163 -3.32 -5.84 14.48
C THR A 163 -2.63 -6.22 13.17
N THR A 164 -2.88 -5.46 12.10
CA THR A 164 -2.23 -5.66 10.80
C THR A 164 -0.72 -5.45 10.89
N LEU A 165 -0.27 -4.32 11.47
CA LEU A 165 1.15 -4.01 11.61
C LEU A 165 1.87 -5.01 12.53
N LYS A 166 1.23 -5.40 13.64
CA LYS A 166 1.75 -6.45 14.53
C LYS A 166 1.94 -7.76 13.78
N TYR A 167 0.97 -8.16 12.96
CA TYR A 167 1.08 -9.37 12.15
C TYR A 167 2.20 -9.27 11.12
N LEU A 168 2.25 -8.19 10.34
CA LEU A 168 3.27 -8.01 9.29
C LEU A 168 4.69 -8.06 9.88
N LYS A 169 4.95 -7.34 10.98
CA LYS A 169 6.26 -7.35 11.65
C LYS A 169 6.67 -8.73 12.16
N ALA A 170 5.73 -9.50 12.71
CA ALA A 170 6.01 -10.84 13.21
C ALA A 170 6.28 -11.86 12.08
N ASN A 171 5.93 -11.54 10.84
CA ASN A 171 5.97 -12.49 9.73
C ASN A 171 6.85 -12.05 8.54
N ILE A 172 7.36 -10.81 8.50
CA ILE A 172 8.08 -10.23 7.34
C ILE A 172 9.26 -11.08 6.82
N ASN A 173 9.95 -11.77 7.74
CA ASN A 173 11.12 -12.60 7.44
C ASN A 173 10.78 -14.09 7.24
N LYS A 174 9.49 -14.47 7.28
CA LYS A 174 9.08 -15.86 7.08
C LYS A 174 9.05 -16.19 5.59
N GLU A 175 9.59 -17.36 5.25
CA GLU A 175 9.65 -17.87 3.88
C GLU A 175 8.26 -18.18 3.27
N ARG A 176 7.22 -18.34 4.10
CA ARG A 176 5.85 -18.70 3.68
C ARG A 176 4.79 -17.95 4.48
N GLY A 177 3.61 -17.78 3.87
CA GLY A 177 2.38 -17.36 4.56
C GLY A 177 2.00 -15.87 4.47
N LEU A 178 2.89 -14.99 4.00
CA LEU A 178 2.54 -13.59 3.68
C LEU A 178 2.30 -13.38 2.18
N ASN A 179 3.20 -13.90 1.34
CA ASN A 179 3.22 -13.57 -0.09
C ASN A 179 2.87 -14.72 -1.02
N THR A 180 2.62 -15.89 -0.46
CA THR A 180 2.17 -17.05 -1.21
C THR A 180 0.73 -16.78 -1.65
N ASN A 181 0.47 -16.69 -2.97
CA ASN A 181 -0.86 -16.59 -3.61
C ASN A 181 -1.40 -15.18 -3.97
N ILE A 182 -0.53 -14.18 -4.13
CA ILE A 182 -1.01 -12.80 -4.37
C ILE A 182 -1.38 -12.50 -5.84
N LEU A 183 -0.83 -13.25 -6.79
CA LEU A 183 -0.97 -12.97 -8.23
C LEU A 183 -1.63 -14.10 -9.02
N SER A 184 -2.29 -15.02 -8.32
CA SER A 184 -3.04 -16.09 -8.95
C SER A 184 -4.53 -15.75 -9.01
N TYR A 185 -4.95 -15.44 -10.25
CA TYR A 185 -6.31 -15.32 -10.78
C TYR A 185 -7.09 -14.09 -10.30
#